data_AF-A0A293MH65-F1
#
_entry.id   AF-A0A293MH65-F1
#
_cell.length_a   1.000
_cell.length_b   1.000
_cell.length_c   1.000
_cell.angle_alpha   90.00
_cell.angle_beta   90.00
_cell.angle_gamma   90.00
#
_symmetry.space_group_name_H-M   'P 1'
#
loop_
_entity.id
_entity.type
_entity.pdbx_description
1 polymer ?
#
loop_
_entity_poly.entity_id
_entity_poly.type
_entity_poly.pdbx_seq_one_letter_code
_entity_poly.pdbx_strand_id
1 'polypeptide(L)'
;MYSENASGKDCSSTRPSPLSLTSLLKTMGSSSRTRSLGQLAKWKTAEEVAALIRSLPVEEQPKQIIVTRKGMLDPLEVHLLDFPNIVIKGSELQLPFQACLKVEKFGDLILKATEPQMVLFNLYDDSYTAFSRLILILRALHVNNERTKVILKPDKTTITEPHHIWPTLTDDEWIKVEVQLKDLILADYGKKNNVNVASLTQSEIRDIILGMEISAPSAQRQQIAEIEKQTKEQSQLTATTTRTVNKHGDEIITSTTSNYETQTFASKTEWRVRAISATNLHLRTNHIYVSSDDIKEAGYTYILPKNILKKFIIISDLRTQIAGYLYGASPPDNPQVKEIRCIVVPPQCGTHQAVQVPVALPQHDHLRELEPLGWVHTQPNEQPQLSPQDVSAHARI
;
A
#
# COMPACT_ATOMS: atom_id res chain seq x y z
N MET A 1 -20.26 1.66 20.58
CA MET A 1 -21.30 2.13 21.52
C MET A 1 -20.62 2.53 22.82
N TYR A 2 -20.67 3.82 23.17
CA TYR A 2 -20.66 4.23 24.57
C TYR A 2 -21.81 5.21 24.75
N SER A 3 -22.76 4.80 25.59
CA SER A 3 -23.75 5.66 26.20
C SER A 3 -23.06 6.29 27.42
N GLU A 4 -22.99 7.61 27.47
CA GLU A 4 -22.87 8.35 28.72
C GLU A 4 -24.12 9.19 28.88
N ASN A 5 -24.94 8.77 29.85
CA ASN A 5 -26.06 9.54 30.38
C ASN A 5 -25.50 10.76 31.12
N ALA A 6 -25.73 11.96 30.58
CA ALA A 6 -25.75 13.20 31.34
C ALA A 6 -27.07 13.93 31.03
N SER A 7 -28.00 13.81 31.98
CA SER A 7 -29.10 14.70 32.34
C SER A 7 -29.48 15.84 31.39
N GLY A 8 -30.74 15.84 30.96
CA GLY A 8 -31.33 16.80 30.04
C GLY A 8 -31.16 18.28 30.39
N LYS A 9 -30.83 19.04 29.35
CA LYS A 9 -31.30 20.40 29.11
C LYS A 9 -31.61 20.51 27.62
N ASP A 10 -32.84 20.93 27.31
CA ASP A 10 -33.25 21.38 25.99
C ASP A 10 -32.27 22.42 25.47
N CYS A 11 -31.65 22.15 24.31
CA CYS A 11 -30.96 23.14 23.49
C CYS A 11 -31.39 22.94 22.04
N SER A 12 -32.54 23.52 21.69
CA SER A 12 -32.75 24.07 20.35
C SER A 12 -31.78 25.22 20.12
N SER A 13 -31.20 25.31 18.91
CA SER A 13 -30.14 26.24 18.45
C SER A 13 -28.74 25.77 18.86
N THR A 14 -27.77 25.53 17.96
CA THR A 14 -27.40 26.17 16.69
C THR A 14 -26.72 25.14 15.78
N ARG A 15 -27.04 25.15 14.48
CA ARG A 15 -26.29 24.40 13.46
C ARG A 15 -24.85 24.93 13.42
N PRO A 16 -23.79 24.10 13.44
CA PRO A 16 -22.47 24.56 13.03
C PRO A 16 -22.52 24.94 11.55
N SER A 17 -21.92 26.07 11.19
CA SER A 17 -21.84 26.56 9.81
C SER A 17 -21.04 25.61 8.91
N PRO A 18 -21.26 25.60 7.58
CA PRO A 18 -20.71 24.61 6.64
C PRO A 18 -19.21 24.74 6.35
N LEU A 19 -18.45 25.55 7.09
CA LEU A 19 -16.99 25.67 6.97
C LEU A 19 -16.23 24.49 7.61
N SER A 20 -16.97 23.45 7.98
CA SER A 20 -16.50 22.29 8.72
C SER A 20 -15.92 21.25 7.76
N LEU A 21 -14.59 21.15 7.75
CA LEU A 21 -13.78 20.02 7.25
C LEU A 21 -13.33 20.06 5.77
N THR A 22 -12.67 21.14 5.40
CA THR A 22 -12.01 21.29 4.10
C THR A 22 -10.54 20.84 4.16
N SER A 23 -10.07 20.11 3.15
CA SER A 23 -8.66 19.72 2.96
C SER A 23 -8.09 20.43 1.74
N LEU A 24 -6.92 21.04 1.90
CA LEU A 24 -6.28 21.83 0.83
C LEU A 24 -5.01 21.13 0.36
N LEU A 25 -4.92 20.89 -0.95
CA LEU A 25 -3.73 20.34 -1.60
C LEU A 25 -3.12 21.41 -2.49
N LYS A 26 -1.93 21.89 -2.13
CA LYS A 26 -1.13 22.79 -2.97
C LYS A 26 -0.09 21.99 -3.75
N THR A 27 -0.13 22.05 -5.08
CA THR A 27 0.96 21.55 -5.93
C THR A 27 2.05 22.62 -6.02
N MET A 28 3.30 22.20 -5.82
CA MET A 28 4.47 23.08 -5.99
C MET A 28 5.09 22.83 -7.35
N GLY A 29 5.35 23.87 -8.13
CA GLY A 29 6.02 23.76 -9.42
C GLY A 29 7.47 23.29 -9.28
N SER A 30 8.01 22.67 -10.34
CA SER A 30 9.42 22.25 -10.37
C SER A 30 10.34 23.46 -10.48
N SER A 31 10.85 23.96 -9.36
CA SER A 31 11.86 25.04 -9.36
C SER A 31 13.25 24.49 -9.69
N SER A 32 13.96 25.16 -10.60
CA SER A 32 15.32 24.80 -11.03
C SER A 32 16.36 24.86 -9.88
N ARG A 33 17.10 23.75 -9.72
CA ARG A 33 18.40 23.55 -9.02
C ARG A 33 18.80 24.63 -7.99
N THR A 34 18.72 24.29 -6.71
CA THR A 34 19.56 24.90 -5.65
C THR A 34 20.04 23.83 -4.65
N ARG A 35 21.24 24.03 -4.07
CA ARG A 35 21.97 23.04 -3.23
C ARG A 35 21.37 22.77 -1.83
N SER A 36 20.25 23.41 -1.44
CA SER A 36 19.57 23.18 -0.15
C SER A 36 18.05 23.01 -0.31
N LEU A 37 17.63 22.02 -1.10
CA LEU A 37 16.21 21.74 -1.35
C LEU A 37 15.42 21.46 -0.06
N GLY A 38 16.04 20.82 0.94
CA GLY A 38 15.36 20.41 2.17
C GLY A 38 14.98 21.57 3.09
N GLN A 39 15.84 22.58 3.22
CA GLN A 39 15.52 23.77 4.01
C GLN A 39 14.58 24.67 3.21
N LEU A 40 14.87 24.92 1.93
CA LEU A 40 14.04 25.74 1.06
C LEU A 40 12.60 25.24 0.98
N ALA A 41 12.38 23.93 0.91
CA ALA A 41 11.04 23.34 0.89
C ALA A 41 10.21 23.71 2.13
N LYS A 42 10.82 23.75 3.32
CA LYS A 42 10.12 24.11 4.56
C LYS A 42 9.70 25.57 4.56
N TRP A 43 10.61 26.46 4.17
CA TRP A 43 10.34 27.90 4.07
C TRP A 43 9.28 28.20 3.01
N LYS A 44 9.37 27.57 1.82
CA LYS A 44 8.34 27.68 0.79
C LYS A 44 6.97 27.14 1.24
N THR A 45 6.96 26.05 2.00
CA THR A 45 5.71 25.54 2.58
C THR A 45 5.10 26.54 3.55
N ALA A 46 5.92 27.14 4.43
CA ALA A 46 5.44 28.15 5.38
C ALA A 46 4.94 29.43 4.69
N GLU A 47 5.63 29.88 3.63
CA GLU A 47 5.21 31.00 2.79
C GLU A 47 3.83 30.77 2.18
N GLU A 48 3.61 29.60 1.57
CA GLU A 48 2.33 29.23 0.95
C GLU A 48 1.20 29.09 1.99
N VAL A 49 1.50 28.56 3.18
CA VAL A 49 0.53 28.50 4.28
C VAL A 49 0.14 29.90 4.74
N ALA A 50 1.12 30.81 4.88
CA ALA A 50 0.82 32.20 5.25
C ALA A 50 0.04 32.93 4.15
N ALA A 51 0.37 32.70 2.88
CA ALA A 51 -0.39 33.24 1.74
C ALA A 51 -1.84 32.74 1.73
N LEU A 52 -2.05 31.46 2.02
CA LEU A 52 -3.40 30.88 2.19
C LEU A 52 -4.16 31.58 3.31
N ILE A 53 -3.57 31.73 4.50
CA ILE A 53 -4.26 32.39 5.64
C ILE A 53 -4.61 33.84 5.31
N ARG A 54 -3.72 34.57 4.61
CA ARG A 54 -3.99 35.93 4.11
C ARG A 54 -5.15 35.99 3.12
N SER A 55 -5.39 34.91 2.37
CA SER A 55 -6.49 34.84 1.39
C SER A 55 -7.87 34.55 2.02
N LEU A 56 -7.89 34.05 3.27
CA LEU A 56 -9.12 33.72 3.97
C LEU A 56 -9.71 34.95 4.70
N PRO A 57 -11.05 35.11 4.72
CA PRO A 57 -11.72 36.06 5.61
C PRO A 57 -11.30 35.85 7.08
N VAL A 58 -11.31 36.91 7.88
CA VAL A 58 -10.85 36.87 9.28
C VAL A 58 -11.66 35.87 10.11
N GLU A 59 -12.92 35.66 9.75
CA GLU A 59 -13.83 34.70 10.37
C GLU A 59 -13.45 33.24 10.11
N GLU A 60 -12.74 32.97 9.01
CA GLU A 60 -12.32 31.63 8.59
C GLU A 60 -10.86 31.32 8.97
N GLN A 61 -10.12 32.31 9.48
CA GLN A 61 -8.72 32.13 9.84
C GLN A 61 -8.57 31.15 11.02
N PRO A 62 -7.61 30.22 10.95
CA PRO A 62 -7.44 29.20 11.98
C PRO A 62 -6.90 29.82 13.27
N LYS A 63 -7.47 29.44 14.41
CA LYS A 63 -6.92 29.84 15.73
C LYS A 63 -5.65 29.06 16.12
N GLN A 64 -5.49 27.86 15.57
CA GLN A 64 -4.36 26.98 15.86
C GLN A 64 -3.89 26.28 14.59
N ILE A 65 -2.58 26.18 14.42
CA ILE A 65 -1.94 25.41 13.36
C ILE A 65 -1.10 24.30 14.01
N ILE A 66 -1.40 23.06 13.66
CA ILE A 66 -0.67 21.89 14.16
C ILE A 66 0.27 21.40 13.05
N VAL A 67 1.57 21.36 13.35
CA VAL A 67 2.58 20.82 12.43
C VAL A 67 2.93 19.39 12.81
N THR A 68 3.04 18.54 11.79
CA THR A 68 3.40 17.12 11.96
C THR A 68 4.90 16.89 12.09
N ARG A 69 5.72 17.87 11.68
CA ARG A 69 7.19 17.81 11.75
C ARG A 69 7.71 19.02 12.50
N LYS A 70 8.51 18.79 13.55
CA LYS A 70 9.09 19.86 14.39
C LYS A 70 9.86 20.91 13.58
N GLY A 71 10.54 20.51 12.51
CA GLY A 71 11.27 21.43 11.65
C GLY A 71 10.43 22.40 10.81
N MET A 72 9.10 22.39 10.95
CA MET A 72 8.19 23.38 10.36
C MET A 72 7.79 24.50 11.33
N LEU A 73 8.13 24.39 12.62
CA LEU A 73 7.80 25.39 13.63
C LEU A 73 8.44 26.74 13.32
N ASP A 74 9.78 26.79 13.27
CA ASP A 74 10.51 28.06 13.06
C ASP A 74 10.10 28.77 11.76
N PRO A 75 10.00 28.10 10.59
CA PRO A 75 9.55 28.77 9.36
C PRO A 75 8.14 29.35 9.46
N LEU A 76 7.20 28.66 10.13
CA LEU A 76 5.84 29.15 10.30
C LEU A 76 5.77 30.30 11.30
N GLU A 77 6.54 30.26 12.38
CA GLU A 77 6.62 31.37 13.34
C GLU A 77 7.09 32.66 12.66
N VAL A 78 8.08 32.56 11.77
CA VAL A 78 8.58 33.72 11.02
C VAL A 78 7.56 34.23 10.00
N HIS A 79 6.90 33.35 9.24
CA HIS A 79 5.96 33.76 8.20
C HIS A 79 4.59 34.21 8.72
N LEU A 80 4.25 33.86 9.96
CA LEU A 80 2.98 34.19 10.61
C LEU A 80 3.09 35.28 11.69
N LEU A 81 4.17 36.06 11.71
CA LEU A 81 4.32 37.22 12.61
C LEU A 81 3.18 38.23 12.48
N ASP A 82 2.58 38.36 11.30
CA ASP A 82 1.43 39.22 11.03
C ASP A 82 0.13 38.72 11.71
N PHE A 83 0.13 37.49 12.25
CA PHE A 83 -1.03 36.79 12.79
C PHE A 83 -0.83 36.41 14.27
N PRO A 84 -0.78 37.38 15.20
CA PRO A 84 -0.44 37.13 16.61
C PRO A 84 -1.45 36.25 17.37
N ASN A 85 -2.66 36.08 16.85
CA ASN A 85 -3.71 35.27 17.47
C ASN A 85 -3.66 33.79 17.07
N ILE A 86 -2.78 33.40 16.14
CA ILE A 86 -2.67 32.03 15.65
C ILE A 86 -1.60 31.29 16.47
N VAL A 87 -2.00 30.25 17.18
CA VAL A 87 -1.07 29.44 17.97
C VAL A 87 -0.49 28.31 17.11
N ILE A 88 0.83 28.26 16.98
CA ILE A 88 1.53 27.18 16.26
C ILE A 88 1.93 26.10 17.28
N LYS A 89 1.57 24.84 17.00
CA LYS A 89 1.86 23.69 17.87
C LYS A 89 2.50 22.55 17.10
N GLY A 90 3.47 21.88 17.72
CA GLY A 90 4.01 20.62 17.22
C GLY A 90 3.15 19.43 17.65
N SER A 91 2.89 18.50 16.74
CA SER A 91 2.30 17.20 17.07
C SER A 91 3.39 16.21 17.49
N GLU A 92 3.15 15.50 18.59
CA GLU A 92 3.94 14.32 18.98
C GLU A 92 3.49 13.05 18.22
N LEU A 93 2.28 13.07 17.68
CA LEU A 93 1.73 11.98 16.88
C LEU A 93 2.35 11.98 15.48
N GLN A 94 2.89 10.83 15.06
CA GLN A 94 3.41 10.62 13.71
C GLN A 94 2.29 10.22 12.76
N LEU A 95 1.39 11.16 12.47
CA LEU A 95 0.23 10.92 11.60
C LEU A 95 0.64 10.62 10.15
N PRO A 96 0.01 9.64 9.47
CA PRO A 96 0.48 9.11 8.21
C PRO A 96 -0.02 9.90 6.99
N PHE A 97 -0.11 11.24 7.07
CA PHE A 97 -0.65 12.06 5.97
C PHE A 97 0.14 11.97 4.66
N GLN A 98 1.42 11.58 4.71
CA GLN A 98 2.19 11.28 3.50
C GLN A 98 1.57 10.14 2.68
N ALA A 99 0.82 9.21 3.32
CA ALA A 99 0.13 8.14 2.63
C ALA A 99 -1.00 8.63 1.72
N CYS A 100 -1.49 9.87 1.88
CA CYS A 100 -2.44 10.47 0.94
C CYS A 100 -1.89 10.47 -0.48
N LEU A 101 -0.57 10.67 -0.67
CA LEU A 101 0.06 10.64 -1.99
C LEU A 101 0.00 9.27 -2.68
N LYS A 102 -0.32 8.19 -1.94
CA LYS A 102 -0.51 6.84 -2.50
C LYS A 102 -1.92 6.62 -3.06
N VAL A 103 -2.83 7.56 -2.85
CA VAL A 103 -4.18 7.55 -3.43
C VAL A 103 -4.09 8.06 -4.87
N GLU A 104 -4.62 7.27 -5.81
CA GLU A 104 -4.47 7.49 -7.26
C GLU A 104 -4.98 8.86 -7.69
N LYS A 105 -6.13 9.31 -7.16
CA LYS A 105 -6.71 10.63 -7.47
C LYS A 105 -5.74 11.78 -7.18
N PHE A 106 -5.00 11.70 -6.08
CA PHE A 106 -4.00 12.71 -5.71
C PHE A 106 -2.69 12.54 -6.49
N GLY A 107 -2.22 11.29 -6.64
CA GLY A 107 -1.01 10.99 -7.41
C GLY A 107 -1.12 11.48 -8.86
N ASP A 108 -2.21 11.16 -9.54
CA ASP A 108 -2.46 11.56 -10.93
C ASP A 108 -2.58 13.08 -11.08
N LEU A 109 -3.26 13.75 -10.14
CA LEU A 109 -3.40 15.20 -10.17
C LEU A 109 -2.05 15.90 -10.02
N ILE A 110 -1.21 15.42 -9.09
CA ILE A 110 0.11 15.99 -8.86
C ILE A 110 1.02 15.75 -10.07
N LEU A 111 0.98 14.54 -10.66
CA LEU A 111 1.82 14.20 -11.82
C LEU A 111 1.41 14.95 -13.10
N LYS A 112 0.14 15.31 -13.24
CA LYS A 112 -0.37 16.07 -14.39
C LYS A 112 -0.25 17.59 -14.22
N ALA A 113 0.06 18.08 -13.02
CA ALA A 113 0.14 19.51 -12.76
C ALA A 113 1.35 20.12 -13.49
N THR A 114 1.08 21.04 -14.42
CA THR A 114 2.10 21.79 -15.17
C THR A 114 2.50 23.09 -14.47
N GLU A 115 1.65 23.59 -13.57
CA GLU A 115 1.86 24.83 -12.82
C GLU A 115 1.47 24.67 -11.33
N PRO A 116 1.96 25.55 -10.43
CA PRO A 116 1.55 25.56 -9.03
C PRO A 116 0.07 25.95 -8.90
N GLN A 117 -0.74 25.05 -8.37
CA GLN A 117 -2.18 25.27 -8.19
C GLN A 117 -2.65 24.80 -6.81
N MET A 118 -3.70 25.43 -6.30
CA MET A 118 -4.36 25.02 -5.07
C MET A 118 -5.65 24.29 -5.41
N VAL A 119 -5.79 23.06 -4.91
CA VAL A 119 -6.95 22.21 -5.16
C VAL A 119 -7.66 21.91 -3.86
N LEU A 120 -8.98 22.13 -3.88
CA LEU A 120 -9.88 21.89 -2.76
C LEU A 120 -10.33 20.43 -2.76
N PHE A 121 -10.24 19.77 -1.61
CA PHE A 121 -10.78 18.43 -1.40
C PHE A 121 -11.52 18.35 -0.07
N ASN A 122 -12.48 17.44 0.02
CA ASN A 122 -13.02 17.00 1.30
C ASN A 122 -12.55 15.56 1.53
N LEU A 123 -11.57 15.36 2.42
CA LEU A 123 -11.00 14.02 2.70
C LEU A 123 -11.99 13.05 3.35
N TYR A 124 -13.16 13.53 3.77
CA TYR A 124 -14.17 12.74 4.45
C TYR A 124 -15.32 12.31 3.55
N ASP A 125 -15.35 12.78 2.30
CA ASP A 125 -16.50 12.68 1.41
C ASP A 125 -17.77 13.15 2.16
N ASP A 126 -18.68 12.25 2.56
CA ASP A 126 -19.94 12.61 3.25
C ASP A 126 -20.02 12.15 4.73
N SER A 127 -18.96 11.55 5.30
CA SER A 127 -19.04 10.88 6.59
C SER A 127 -18.77 11.82 7.79
N TYR A 128 -19.66 11.83 8.79
CA TYR A 128 -19.55 12.67 10.00
C TYR A 128 -18.56 12.12 11.06
N THR A 129 -18.33 10.80 11.13
CA THR A 129 -17.36 10.15 12.05
C THR A 129 -15.99 9.93 11.41
N ALA A 130 -15.38 11.04 10.99
CA ALA A 130 -14.52 11.03 9.81
C ALA A 130 -13.00 10.88 10.07
N PHE A 131 -12.49 11.48 11.16
CA PHE A 131 -11.05 11.58 11.37
C PHE A 131 -10.41 10.24 11.74
N SER A 132 -10.99 9.49 12.67
CA SER A 132 -10.45 8.19 13.09
C SER A 132 -10.42 7.18 11.94
N ARG A 133 -11.47 7.14 11.12
CA ARG A 133 -11.54 6.33 9.90
C ARG A 133 -10.46 6.74 8.90
N LEU A 134 -10.32 8.04 8.64
CA LEU A 134 -9.29 8.57 7.75
C LEU A 134 -7.88 8.15 8.22
N ILE A 135 -7.55 8.35 9.51
CA ILE A 135 -6.25 7.97 10.04
C ILE A 135 -6.02 6.47 9.95
N LEU A 136 -7.05 5.66 10.20
CA LEU A 136 -6.96 4.20 10.06
C LEU A 136 -6.64 3.80 8.62
N ILE A 137 -7.35 4.36 7.63
CA ILE A 137 -7.10 4.11 6.21
C ILE A 137 -5.69 4.54 5.81
N LEU A 138 -5.29 5.77 6.17
CA LEU A 138 -3.98 6.30 5.84
C LEU A 138 -2.85 5.51 6.51
N ARG A 139 -3.05 5.04 7.75
CA ARG A 139 -2.09 4.18 8.44
C ARG A 139 -1.96 2.84 7.73
N ALA A 140 -3.08 2.23 7.35
CA ALA A 140 -3.06 0.97 6.60
C ALA A 140 -2.37 1.13 5.23
N LEU A 141 -2.65 2.20 4.49
CA LEU A 141 -1.95 2.54 3.24
C LEU A 141 -0.44 2.79 3.44
N HIS A 142 -0.07 3.35 4.59
CA HIS A 142 1.33 3.52 4.96
C HIS A 142 2.02 2.18 5.17
N VAL A 143 1.39 1.27 5.93
CA VAL A 143 1.89 -0.07 6.29
C VAL A 143 1.93 -1.01 5.09
N ASN A 144 0.80 -1.22 4.41
CA ASN A 144 0.70 -2.10 3.26
C ASN A 144 -0.31 -1.54 2.25
N ASN A 145 0.22 -0.87 1.23
CA ASN A 145 -0.58 -0.19 0.21
C ASN A 145 -1.43 -1.19 -0.60
N GLU A 146 -0.83 -2.27 -1.09
CA GLU A 146 -1.50 -3.24 -1.96
C GLU A 146 -2.69 -3.90 -1.25
N ARG A 147 -2.48 -4.41 -0.03
CA ARG A 147 -3.53 -5.10 0.72
C ARG A 147 -4.63 -4.15 1.17
N THR A 148 -4.28 -2.91 1.52
CA THR A 148 -5.27 -1.88 1.88
C THR A 148 -6.18 -1.55 0.70
N LYS A 149 -5.64 -1.42 -0.51
CA LYS A 149 -6.45 -1.18 -1.72
C LYS A 149 -7.42 -2.34 -1.99
N VAL A 150 -6.99 -3.58 -1.79
CA VAL A 150 -7.85 -4.77 -1.92
C VAL A 150 -8.98 -4.75 -0.88
N ILE A 151 -8.68 -4.37 0.36
CA ILE A 151 -9.68 -4.24 1.43
C ILE A 151 -10.71 -3.15 1.10
N LEU A 152 -10.27 -2.01 0.59
CA LEU A 152 -11.15 -0.90 0.24
C LEU A 152 -12.03 -1.19 -0.99
N LYS A 153 -11.52 -1.97 -1.94
CA LYS A 153 -12.24 -2.32 -3.18
C LYS A 153 -12.14 -3.83 -3.43
N PRO A 154 -12.92 -4.65 -2.70
CA PRO A 154 -12.86 -6.10 -2.82
C PRO A 154 -13.47 -6.59 -4.15
N ASP A 155 -14.52 -5.92 -4.63
CA ASP A 155 -15.29 -6.29 -5.80
C ASP A 155 -15.48 -5.13 -6.78
N LYS A 156 -15.74 -5.47 -8.06
CA LYS A 156 -16.02 -4.47 -9.12
C LYS A 156 -17.32 -3.68 -8.88
N THR A 157 -18.20 -4.20 -8.04
CA THR A 157 -19.46 -3.53 -7.66
C THR A 157 -19.21 -2.35 -6.72
N THR A 158 -18.09 -2.35 -5.99
CA THR A 158 -17.69 -1.24 -5.13
C THR A 158 -17.16 -0.08 -5.99
N ILE A 159 -18.03 0.87 -6.26
CA ILE A 159 -17.70 2.07 -7.02
C ILE A 159 -17.24 3.19 -6.09
N THR A 160 -16.35 4.04 -6.61
CA THR A 160 -16.04 5.34 -6.01
C THR A 160 -16.67 6.38 -6.91
N GLU A 161 -17.53 7.22 -6.35
CA GLU A 161 -18.13 8.32 -7.10
C GLU A 161 -17.05 9.26 -7.64
N PRO A 162 -17.23 9.90 -8.82
CA PRO A 162 -16.20 10.75 -9.42
C PRO A 162 -15.73 11.90 -8.52
N HIS A 163 -16.61 12.43 -7.69
CA HIS A 163 -16.30 13.51 -6.74
C HIS A 163 -15.73 12.99 -5.42
N HIS A 164 -15.92 11.72 -5.08
CA HIS A 164 -15.39 11.10 -3.87
C HIS A 164 -13.94 10.63 -3.99
N ILE A 165 -13.30 10.43 -2.84
CA ILE A 165 -11.94 9.89 -2.72
C ILE A 165 -12.01 8.41 -2.33
N TRP A 166 -12.92 8.08 -1.40
CA TRP A 166 -13.09 6.75 -0.85
C TRP A 166 -14.22 5.98 -1.56
N PRO A 167 -14.21 4.64 -1.54
CA PRO A 167 -15.32 3.84 -2.05
C PRO A 167 -16.64 4.20 -1.33
N THR A 168 -17.74 4.22 -2.09
CA THR A 168 -19.07 4.42 -1.51
C THR A 168 -19.51 3.10 -0.89
N LEU A 169 -19.49 3.04 0.44
CA LEU A 169 -19.85 1.87 1.25
C LEU A 169 -20.94 2.26 2.26
N THR A 170 -21.77 1.29 2.63
CA THR A 170 -22.72 1.41 3.73
C THR A 170 -22.02 1.37 5.09
N ASP A 171 -22.69 1.81 6.16
CA ASP A 171 -22.11 1.81 7.52
C ASP A 171 -21.68 0.41 7.98
N ASP A 172 -22.47 -0.63 7.68
CA ASP A 172 -22.16 -2.02 8.02
C ASP A 172 -20.93 -2.55 7.26
N GLU A 173 -20.76 -2.13 6.00
CA GLU A 173 -19.57 -2.46 5.22
C GLU A 173 -18.34 -1.72 5.75
N TRP A 174 -18.49 -0.45 6.12
CA TRP A 174 -17.42 0.32 6.74
C TRP A 174 -16.93 -0.31 8.03
N ILE A 175 -17.82 -0.83 8.88
CA ILE A 175 -17.42 -1.53 10.11
C ILE A 175 -16.52 -2.73 9.78
N LYS A 176 -16.89 -3.53 8.77
CA LYS A 176 -16.09 -4.69 8.35
C LYS A 176 -14.72 -4.26 7.80
N VAL A 177 -14.69 -3.22 6.97
CA VAL A 177 -13.46 -2.64 6.42
C VAL A 177 -12.56 -2.12 7.53
N GLU A 178 -13.09 -1.35 8.48
CA GLU A 178 -12.32 -0.80 9.62
C GLU A 178 -11.68 -1.90 10.45
N VAL A 179 -12.40 -3.00 10.71
CA VAL A 179 -11.83 -4.17 11.41
C VAL A 179 -10.66 -4.76 10.62
N GLN A 180 -10.83 -4.98 9.31
CA GLN A 180 -9.77 -5.52 8.46
C GLN A 180 -8.54 -4.61 8.38
N LEU A 181 -8.73 -3.29 8.31
CA LEU A 181 -7.64 -2.31 8.29
C LEU A 181 -6.89 -2.29 9.63
N LYS A 182 -7.62 -2.32 10.75
CA LYS A 182 -7.03 -2.42 12.09
C LYS A 182 -6.20 -3.69 12.23
N ASP A 183 -6.74 -4.84 11.84
CA ASP A 183 -6.05 -6.13 11.95
C ASP A 183 -4.79 -6.17 11.06
N LEU A 184 -4.83 -5.55 9.88
CA LEU A 184 -3.68 -5.39 9.01
C LEU A 184 -2.54 -4.59 9.66
N ILE A 185 -2.87 -3.47 10.31
CA ILE A 185 -1.90 -2.61 11.00
C ILE A 185 -1.30 -3.36 12.20
N LEU A 186 -2.14 -4.01 13.02
CA LEU A 186 -1.70 -4.74 14.20
C LEU A 186 -0.84 -5.95 13.82
N ALA A 187 -1.19 -6.69 12.77
CA ALA A 187 -0.39 -7.82 12.29
C ALA A 187 1.02 -7.39 11.85
N ASP A 188 1.15 -6.25 11.17
CA ASP A 188 2.46 -5.71 10.80
C ASP A 188 3.27 -5.28 12.04
N TYR A 189 2.63 -4.60 13.00
CA TYR A 189 3.27 -4.22 14.26
C TYR A 189 3.74 -5.44 15.05
N GLY A 190 2.88 -6.45 15.21
CA GLY A 190 3.20 -7.69 15.91
C GLY A 190 4.35 -8.45 15.26
N LYS A 191 4.40 -8.50 13.92
CA LYS A 191 5.50 -9.11 13.17
C LYS A 191 6.82 -8.35 13.34
N LYS A 192 6.79 -7.00 13.30
CA LYS A 192 7.99 -6.17 13.42
C LYS A 192 8.59 -6.18 14.81
N ASN A 193 7.74 -6.19 15.84
CA ASN A 193 8.17 -6.11 17.23
C ASN A 193 8.17 -7.47 17.94
N ASN A 194 7.82 -8.55 17.24
CA ASN A 194 7.67 -9.89 17.79
C ASN A 194 6.73 -9.94 19.02
N VAL A 195 5.58 -9.27 18.92
CA VAL A 195 4.57 -9.17 19.98
C VAL A 195 3.29 -9.87 19.53
N ASN A 196 2.68 -10.63 20.43
CA ASN A 196 1.35 -11.18 20.21
C ASN A 196 0.30 -10.06 20.25
N VAL A 197 -0.36 -9.80 19.12
CA VAL A 197 -1.38 -8.74 19.00
C VAL A 197 -2.55 -8.92 19.96
N ALA A 198 -2.85 -10.14 20.40
CA ALA A 198 -3.92 -10.43 21.33
C ALA A 198 -3.65 -9.92 22.76
N SER A 199 -2.38 -9.68 23.12
CA SER A 199 -2.02 -9.15 24.44
C SER A 199 -2.06 -7.63 24.52
N LEU A 200 -2.41 -6.93 23.43
CA LEU A 200 -2.46 -5.47 23.38
C LEU A 200 -3.75 -4.94 24.00
N THR A 201 -3.61 -3.93 24.85
CA THR A 201 -4.72 -3.16 25.42
C THR A 201 -5.32 -2.19 24.38
N GLN A 202 -6.55 -1.73 24.62
CA GLN A 202 -7.20 -0.75 23.72
C GLN A 202 -6.42 0.57 23.61
N SER A 203 -5.77 1.01 24.69
CA SER A 203 -4.89 2.18 24.67
C SER A 203 -3.68 1.95 23.76
N GLU A 204 -3.00 0.80 23.87
CA GLU A 204 -1.85 0.50 23.02
C GLU A 204 -2.28 0.38 21.55
N ILE A 205 -3.41 -0.26 21.25
CA ILE A 205 -3.94 -0.35 19.87
C ILE A 205 -4.16 1.05 19.28
N ARG A 206 -4.79 1.96 20.04
CA ARG A 206 -5.02 3.33 19.61
C ARG A 206 -3.70 4.06 19.36
N ASP A 207 -2.74 3.91 20.25
CA ASP A 207 -1.45 4.59 20.18
C ASP A 207 -0.63 4.08 18.98
N ILE A 208 -0.71 2.78 18.62
CA ILE A 208 -0.10 2.21 17.40
C ILE A 208 -0.70 2.87 16.16
N ILE A 209 -2.03 2.99 16.09
CA ILE A 209 -2.73 3.58 14.95
C ILE A 209 -2.38 5.06 14.80
N LEU A 210 -2.29 5.79 15.92
CA LEU A 210 -1.90 7.20 15.93
C LEU A 210 -0.40 7.42 15.69
N GLY A 211 0.42 6.37 15.78
CA GLY A 211 1.85 6.41 15.51
C GLY A 211 2.65 7.00 16.67
N MET A 212 2.24 6.71 17.90
CA MET A 212 3.03 6.99 19.10
C MET A 212 4.11 5.92 19.28
N GLU A 213 5.23 6.30 19.89
CA GLU A 213 6.25 5.34 20.32
C GLU A 213 5.76 4.62 21.57
N ILE A 214 5.58 3.31 21.47
CA ILE A 214 5.12 2.46 22.58
C ILE A 214 6.24 1.49 22.91
N SER A 215 6.55 1.38 24.21
CA SER A 215 7.39 0.29 24.71
C SER A 215 6.67 -1.03 24.47
N ALA A 216 7.36 -2.01 23.88
CA ALA A 216 6.80 -3.34 23.68
C ALA A 216 6.29 -3.91 25.02
N PRO A 217 5.10 -4.57 25.05
CA PRO A 217 4.58 -5.16 26.27
C PRO A 217 5.59 -6.14 26.88
N SER A 218 5.78 -6.09 28.21
CA SER A 218 6.73 -6.97 28.89
C SER A 218 6.37 -8.46 28.70
N ALA A 219 7.38 -9.32 28.61
CA ALA A 219 7.19 -10.77 28.41
C ALA A 219 6.27 -11.41 29.46
N GLN A 220 6.28 -10.89 30.69
CA GLN A 220 5.40 -11.33 31.78
C GLN A 220 3.91 -11.05 31.49
N ARG A 221 3.57 -9.91 30.88
CA ARG A 221 2.19 -9.60 30.47
C ARG A 221 1.72 -10.48 29.31
N GLN A 222 2.62 -10.81 28.40
CA GLN A 222 2.32 -11.71 27.27
C GLN A 222 1.94 -13.10 27.78
N GLN A 223 2.68 -13.64 28.77
CA GLN A 223 2.38 -14.94 29.39
C GLN A 223 1.02 -14.94 30.11
N ILE A 224 0.66 -13.86 30.81
CA ILE A 224 -0.64 -13.77 31.51
C ILE A 224 -1.81 -13.79 30.52
N ALA A 225 -1.71 -13.02 29.43
CA ALA A 225 -2.74 -12.99 28.39
C ALA A 225 -2.91 -14.35 27.69
N GLU A 226 -1.82 -15.11 27.52
CA GLU A 226 -1.84 -16.44 26.91
C GLU A 226 -2.52 -17.47 27.83
N ILE A 227 -2.30 -17.38 29.15
CA ILE A 227 -2.97 -18.22 30.17
C ILE A 227 -4.48 -17.89 30.25
N GLU A 228 -4.86 -16.61 30.23
CA GLU A 228 -6.27 -16.20 30.21
C GLU A 228 -6.99 -16.68 28.95
N LYS A 229 -6.30 -16.66 27.79
CA LYS A 229 -6.85 -17.15 26.53
C LYS A 229 -7.08 -18.66 26.55
N GLN A 230 -6.12 -19.44 27.06
CA GLN A 230 -6.29 -20.89 27.25
C GLN A 230 -7.50 -21.20 28.15
N THR A 231 -7.70 -20.41 29.21
CA THR A 231 -8.82 -20.57 30.14
C THR A 231 -10.18 -20.25 29.47
N LYS A 232 -10.22 -19.25 28.57
CA LYS A 232 -11.42 -18.93 27.76
C LYS A 232 -11.70 -19.93 26.64
N GLU A 233 -10.67 -20.45 25.97
CA GLU A 233 -10.85 -21.48 24.94
C GLU A 233 -11.30 -22.82 25.54
N GLN A 234 -10.88 -23.14 26.76
CA GLN A 234 -11.36 -24.32 27.49
C GLN A 234 -12.86 -24.23 27.90
N SER A 235 -13.43 -23.03 27.92
CA SER A 235 -14.83 -22.79 28.31
C SER A 235 -15.81 -22.69 27.12
N GLN A 236 -15.34 -22.78 25.87
CA GLN A 236 -16.18 -22.74 24.66
C GLN A 236 -15.99 -23.94 23.72
N LEU A 237 -16.08 -25.17 24.25
CA LEU A 237 -16.37 -26.35 23.42
C LEU A 237 -17.89 -26.44 23.17
N THR A 238 -18.40 -25.66 22.21
CA THR A 238 -19.76 -25.89 21.68
C THR A 238 -19.65 -26.33 20.22
N ALA A 239 -20.07 -27.56 19.93
CA ALA A 239 -20.06 -28.15 18.59
C ALA A 239 -20.94 -27.32 17.64
N THR A 240 -20.39 -26.88 16.50
CA THR A 240 -21.16 -26.16 15.49
C THR A 240 -21.85 -27.16 14.57
N THR A 241 -23.19 -27.15 14.58
CA THR A 241 -24.02 -27.97 13.70
C THR A 241 -24.34 -27.17 12.44
N THR A 242 -23.98 -27.67 11.27
CA THR A 242 -24.35 -27.05 9.98
C THR A 242 -25.43 -27.88 9.31
N ARG A 243 -26.54 -27.22 8.94
CA ARG A 243 -27.70 -27.83 8.25
C ARG A 243 -27.66 -27.43 6.78
N THR A 244 -27.56 -28.40 5.88
CA THR A 244 -27.61 -28.17 4.43
C THR A 244 -28.60 -29.11 3.78
N VAL A 245 -29.22 -28.65 2.68
CA VAL A 245 -30.26 -29.41 1.96
C VAL A 245 -29.70 -29.82 0.60
N ASN A 246 -29.82 -31.10 0.24
CA ASN A 246 -29.39 -31.57 -1.07
C ASN A 246 -30.38 -31.12 -2.18
N LYS A 247 -30.02 -31.28 -3.46
CA LYS A 247 -30.88 -30.97 -4.62
C LYS A 247 -32.19 -31.77 -4.70
N HIS A 248 -32.38 -32.77 -3.84
CA HIS A 248 -33.56 -33.61 -3.72
C HIS A 248 -34.40 -33.31 -2.47
N GLY A 249 -34.02 -32.32 -1.66
CA GLY A 249 -34.78 -31.89 -0.49
C GLY A 249 -34.44 -32.61 0.82
N ASP A 250 -33.44 -33.49 0.84
CA ASP A 250 -33.03 -34.20 2.06
C ASP A 250 -32.14 -33.30 2.92
N GLU A 251 -32.46 -33.20 4.22
CA GLU A 251 -31.66 -32.48 5.20
C GLU A 251 -30.42 -33.30 5.62
N ILE A 252 -29.24 -32.73 5.43
CA ILE A 252 -27.98 -33.24 5.95
C ILE A 252 -27.60 -32.38 7.15
N ILE A 253 -27.46 -33.01 8.31
CA ILE A 253 -27.00 -32.36 9.56
C ILE A 253 -25.59 -32.86 9.84
N THR A 254 -24.59 -32.00 9.62
CA THR A 254 -23.19 -32.32 9.88
C THR A 254 -22.75 -31.62 11.18
N SER A 255 -22.44 -32.42 12.20
CA SER A 255 -21.91 -31.96 13.48
C SER A 255 -20.39 -31.99 13.43
N THR A 256 -19.74 -30.83 13.36
CA THR A 256 -18.27 -30.75 13.31
C THR A 256 -17.73 -30.49 14.72
N THR A 257 -17.00 -31.45 15.28
CA THR A 257 -16.46 -31.39 16.65
C THR A 257 -14.97 -30.99 16.71
N SER A 258 -14.31 -30.78 15.57
CA SER A 258 -12.88 -30.46 15.50
C SER A 258 -12.60 -29.19 14.69
N ASN A 259 -11.84 -28.25 15.27
CA ASN A 259 -11.37 -27.02 14.63
C ASN A 259 -10.37 -27.24 13.47
N TYR A 260 -9.92 -28.48 13.25
CA TYR A 260 -8.94 -28.80 12.21
C TYR A 260 -9.53 -28.71 10.80
N GLU A 261 -10.81 -29.06 10.61
CA GLU A 261 -11.44 -29.11 9.29
C GLU A 261 -11.93 -27.73 8.81
N THR A 262 -12.15 -26.78 9.71
CA THR A 262 -12.52 -25.39 9.37
C THR A 262 -11.37 -24.61 8.74
N GLN A 263 -10.12 -25.08 8.85
CA GLN A 263 -8.93 -24.41 8.29
C GLN A 263 -8.56 -24.85 6.87
N THR A 264 -9.21 -25.85 6.27
CA THR A 264 -8.75 -26.39 4.97
C THR A 264 -9.89 -26.63 4.00
N PHE A 265 -10.67 -25.59 3.75
CA PHE A 265 -11.41 -25.49 2.47
C PHE A 265 -11.24 -24.11 1.83
N ALA A 266 -9.98 -23.68 1.68
CA ALA A 266 -9.64 -22.62 0.73
C ALA A 266 -9.58 -23.26 -0.67
N SER A 267 -10.59 -23.02 -1.50
CA SER A 267 -10.58 -23.50 -2.89
C SER A 267 -9.36 -22.96 -3.63
N LYS A 268 -8.49 -23.89 -4.03
CA LYS A 268 -7.46 -23.81 -5.10
C LYS A 268 -7.27 -22.40 -5.71
N THR A 269 -6.24 -21.69 -5.25
CA THR A 269 -5.68 -20.46 -5.84
C THR A 269 -6.70 -19.33 -6.09
N GLU A 270 -6.79 -18.42 -5.12
CA GLU A 270 -7.38 -17.07 -5.21
C GLU A 270 -6.76 -16.25 -6.37
N TRP A 271 -7.13 -16.56 -7.61
CA TRP A 271 -6.63 -15.89 -8.81
C TRP A 271 -7.07 -14.43 -8.86
N ARG A 272 -8.22 -14.10 -8.24
CA ARG A 272 -8.75 -12.73 -8.16
C ARG A 272 -7.85 -11.81 -7.36
N VAL A 273 -7.50 -12.22 -6.14
CA VAL A 273 -6.57 -11.45 -5.28
C VAL A 273 -5.26 -11.22 -6.03
N ARG A 274 -4.71 -12.25 -6.68
CA ARG A 274 -3.49 -12.12 -7.48
C ARG A 274 -3.66 -11.16 -8.66
N ALA A 275 -4.75 -11.25 -9.40
CA ALA A 275 -5.02 -10.37 -10.55
C ALA A 275 -5.13 -8.90 -10.12
N ILE A 276 -5.78 -8.61 -8.98
CA ILE A 276 -5.87 -7.25 -8.44
C ILE A 276 -4.47 -6.79 -7.99
N SER A 277 -3.71 -7.63 -7.27
CA SER A 277 -2.37 -7.27 -6.82
C SER A 277 -1.38 -7.06 -7.99
N ALA A 278 -1.50 -7.84 -9.07
CA ALA A 278 -0.65 -7.71 -10.26
C ALA A 278 -0.77 -6.33 -10.92
N THR A 279 -1.92 -5.64 -10.80
CA THR A 279 -2.08 -4.26 -11.31
C THR A 279 -1.07 -3.27 -10.68
N ASN A 280 -0.55 -3.58 -9.48
CA ASN A 280 0.42 -2.75 -8.76
C ASN A 280 1.88 -3.10 -9.07
N LEU A 281 2.18 -4.10 -9.92
CA LEU A 281 3.57 -4.48 -10.25
C LEU A 281 4.40 -3.33 -10.84
N HIS A 282 3.75 -2.38 -11.52
CA HIS A 282 4.41 -1.19 -12.05
C HIS A 282 5.11 -0.36 -10.95
N LEU A 283 4.62 -0.38 -9.70
CA LEU A 283 5.22 0.33 -8.57
C LEU A 283 6.60 -0.23 -8.20
N ARG A 284 6.83 -1.54 -8.42
CA ARG A 284 8.13 -2.18 -8.16
C ARG A 284 9.21 -1.71 -9.13
N THR A 285 8.83 -1.19 -10.29
CA THR A 285 9.77 -0.68 -11.30
C THR A 285 10.48 0.63 -10.89
N ASN A 286 10.05 1.24 -9.79
CA ASN A 286 10.69 2.44 -9.23
C ASN A 286 11.99 2.12 -8.47
N HIS A 287 12.11 0.91 -7.90
CA HIS A 287 13.26 0.46 -7.12
C HIS A 287 13.80 -0.84 -7.74
N ILE A 288 14.80 -0.72 -8.61
CA ILE A 288 15.44 -1.84 -9.29
C ILE A 288 16.87 -1.96 -8.77
N TYR A 289 17.19 -3.13 -8.22
CA TYR A 289 18.53 -3.50 -7.78
C TYR A 289 19.14 -4.44 -8.82
N VAL A 290 20.42 -4.25 -9.13
CA VAL A 290 21.17 -5.09 -10.06
C VAL A 290 22.31 -5.69 -9.28
N SER A 291 22.43 -7.02 -9.29
CA SER A 291 23.57 -7.69 -8.66
C SER A 291 24.85 -7.28 -9.39
N SER A 292 25.84 -6.80 -8.65
CA SER A 292 27.15 -6.42 -9.15
C SER A 292 28.20 -7.35 -8.54
N ASP A 293 28.29 -8.57 -9.06
CA ASP A 293 29.43 -9.45 -8.78
C ASP A 293 30.65 -9.00 -9.58
N ASP A 294 31.84 -9.44 -9.16
CA ASP A 294 33.14 -9.09 -9.76
C ASP A 294 33.12 -9.23 -11.29
N ILE A 295 33.24 -8.10 -11.98
CA ILE A 295 33.23 -8.02 -13.44
C ILE A 295 34.49 -8.74 -13.95
N LYS A 296 34.29 -9.92 -14.55
CA LYS A 296 35.37 -10.64 -15.23
C LYS A 296 35.68 -9.91 -16.55
N GLU A 297 36.91 -9.46 -16.72
CA GLU A 297 37.38 -8.74 -17.93
C GLU A 297 37.20 -9.54 -19.25
N ALA A 298 37.05 -10.87 -19.17
CA ALA A 298 36.84 -11.75 -20.32
C ALA A 298 35.36 -12.03 -20.66
N GLY A 299 34.39 -11.50 -19.90
CA GLY A 299 32.96 -11.76 -20.08
C GLY A 299 32.24 -10.80 -21.02
N TYR A 300 31.11 -11.22 -21.60
CA TYR A 300 30.21 -10.31 -22.30
C TYR A 300 29.44 -9.42 -21.32
N THR A 301 29.25 -8.15 -21.67
CA THR A 301 28.40 -7.22 -20.92
C THR A 301 27.04 -7.08 -21.60
N TYR A 302 25.97 -7.46 -20.90
CA TYR A 302 24.60 -7.39 -21.42
C TYR A 302 23.92 -6.09 -21.00
N ILE A 303 23.36 -5.36 -21.96
CA ILE A 303 22.61 -4.12 -21.73
C ILE A 303 21.13 -4.40 -21.93
N LEU A 304 20.33 -4.26 -20.86
CA LEU A 304 18.88 -4.41 -20.89
C LEU A 304 18.17 -3.04 -20.88
N PRO A 305 17.42 -2.68 -21.94
CA PRO A 305 16.66 -1.44 -21.96
C PRO A 305 15.57 -1.38 -20.87
N LYS A 306 15.53 -0.25 -20.15
CA LYS A 306 14.63 -0.06 -19.00
C LYS A 306 13.15 -0.14 -19.37
N ASN A 307 12.77 0.32 -20.56
CA ASN A 307 11.40 0.25 -21.06
C ASN A 307 10.93 -1.20 -21.24
N ILE A 308 11.79 -2.06 -21.76
CA ILE A 308 11.51 -3.48 -21.98
C ILE A 308 11.39 -4.20 -20.64
N LEU A 309 12.33 -3.97 -19.71
CA LEU A 309 12.27 -4.51 -18.35
C LEU A 309 10.98 -4.10 -17.62
N LYS A 310 10.63 -2.81 -17.68
CA LYS A 310 9.39 -2.31 -17.09
C LYS A 310 8.17 -3.02 -17.63
N LYS A 311 8.08 -3.17 -18.96
CA LYS A 311 6.94 -3.83 -19.60
C LYS A 311 6.88 -5.31 -19.23
N PHE A 312 8.02 -6.00 -19.15
CA PHE A 312 8.11 -7.40 -18.72
C PHE A 312 7.63 -7.58 -17.28
N ILE A 313 8.02 -6.69 -16.36
CA ILE A 313 7.52 -6.70 -14.97
C ILE A 313 6.01 -6.47 -14.90
N ILE A 314 5.46 -5.56 -15.71
CA ILE A 314 4.02 -5.22 -15.69
C ILE A 314 3.15 -6.39 -16.17
N ILE A 315 3.60 -7.17 -17.14
CA ILE A 315 2.86 -8.35 -17.64
C ILE A 315 3.09 -9.62 -16.80
N SER A 316 3.91 -9.53 -15.74
CA SER A 316 4.26 -10.66 -14.90
C SER A 316 3.19 -10.97 -13.84
N ASP A 317 3.41 -12.02 -13.03
CA ASP A 317 2.60 -12.35 -11.86
C ASP A 317 3.46 -12.37 -10.60
N LEU A 318 2.82 -12.21 -9.43
CA LEU A 318 3.51 -12.18 -8.14
C LEU A 318 3.97 -13.56 -7.66
N ARG A 319 3.38 -14.63 -8.18
CA ARG A 319 3.65 -16.00 -7.71
C ARG A 319 4.04 -16.93 -8.85
N THR A 320 3.43 -16.78 -10.01
CA THR A 320 3.63 -17.62 -11.18
C THR A 320 4.79 -17.06 -11.99
N GLN A 321 5.80 -17.89 -12.24
CA GLN A 321 6.95 -17.49 -13.04
C GLN A 321 6.56 -17.32 -14.50
N ILE A 322 7.11 -16.26 -15.12
CA ILE A 322 6.96 -15.97 -16.54
C ILE A 322 8.35 -15.79 -17.13
N ALA A 323 8.59 -16.37 -18.30
CA ALA A 323 9.83 -16.32 -19.06
C ALA A 323 9.69 -15.60 -20.40
N GLY A 324 10.82 -15.14 -20.92
CA GLY A 324 10.96 -14.65 -22.29
C GLY A 324 12.37 -14.88 -22.81
N TYR A 325 12.49 -15.10 -24.12
CA TYR A 325 13.76 -15.24 -24.81
C TYR A 325 14.34 -13.87 -25.16
N LEU A 326 15.63 -13.69 -24.91
CA LEU A 326 16.36 -12.45 -25.17
C LEU A 326 16.97 -12.50 -26.56
N TYR A 327 16.70 -11.47 -27.37
CA TYR A 327 17.32 -11.28 -28.67
C TYR A 327 17.94 -9.90 -28.74
N GLY A 328 19.09 -9.82 -29.40
CA GLY A 328 19.85 -8.59 -29.49
C GLY A 328 20.94 -8.64 -30.53
N ALA A 329 21.86 -7.68 -30.46
CA ALA A 329 23.05 -7.65 -31.29
C ALA A 329 24.14 -6.85 -30.59
N SER A 330 25.40 -7.12 -30.93
CA SER A 330 26.49 -6.24 -30.53
C SER A 330 26.47 -4.92 -31.32
N PRO A 331 26.81 -3.79 -30.70
CA PRO A 331 27.06 -2.56 -31.44
C PRO A 331 28.28 -2.75 -32.36
N PRO A 332 28.34 -2.04 -33.50
CA PRO A 332 29.44 -2.17 -34.46
C PRO A 332 30.81 -1.81 -33.84
N ASP A 333 30.82 -0.97 -32.81
CA ASP A 333 32.02 -0.45 -32.18
C ASP A 333 32.60 -1.36 -31.09
N ASN A 334 31.80 -2.28 -30.53
CA ASN A 334 32.26 -3.13 -29.42
C ASN A 334 31.58 -4.52 -29.41
N PRO A 335 32.29 -5.59 -29.84
CA PRO A 335 31.74 -6.94 -29.87
C PRO A 335 31.57 -7.58 -28.49
N GLN A 336 32.22 -7.05 -27.43
CA GLN A 336 32.08 -7.56 -26.07
C GLN A 336 30.79 -7.08 -25.38
N VAL A 337 30.09 -6.13 -25.97
CA VAL A 337 28.80 -5.63 -25.48
C VAL A 337 27.67 -6.31 -26.26
N LYS A 338 26.63 -6.75 -25.54
CA LYS A 338 25.43 -7.37 -26.09
C LYS A 338 24.21 -6.51 -25.72
N GLU A 339 23.65 -5.80 -26.69
CA GLU A 339 22.46 -4.97 -26.46
C GLU A 339 21.19 -5.79 -26.70
N ILE A 340 20.38 -5.97 -25.66
CA ILE A 340 19.10 -6.65 -25.76
C ILE A 340 18.12 -5.70 -26.44
N ARG A 341 17.62 -6.09 -27.63
CA ARG A 341 16.68 -5.26 -28.41
C ARG A 341 15.23 -5.67 -28.22
N CYS A 342 14.97 -6.94 -27.93
CA CYS A 342 13.63 -7.43 -27.64
C CYS A 342 13.60 -8.65 -26.73
N ILE A 343 12.46 -8.84 -26.06
CA ILE A 343 12.11 -10.05 -25.33
C ILE A 343 10.94 -10.71 -26.06
N VAL A 344 11.11 -11.95 -26.49
CA VAL A 344 10.06 -12.75 -27.11
C VAL A 344 9.41 -13.61 -26.04
N VAL A 345 8.11 -13.46 -25.85
CA VAL A 345 7.33 -14.22 -24.85
C VAL A 345 6.62 -15.36 -25.58
N PRO A 346 7.14 -16.60 -25.52
CA PRO A 346 6.50 -17.74 -26.17
C PRO A 346 5.24 -18.19 -25.40
N PRO A 347 4.39 -19.04 -26.01
CA PRO A 347 3.36 -19.77 -25.27
C PRO A 347 4.00 -20.56 -24.14
N GLN A 348 3.59 -20.33 -22.89
CA GLN A 348 4.26 -20.87 -21.71
C GLN A 348 3.28 -21.24 -20.61
N CYS A 349 3.65 -22.19 -19.77
CA CYS A 349 2.91 -22.57 -18.57
C CYS A 349 3.81 -22.41 -17.34
N GLY A 350 3.54 -21.36 -16.57
CA GLY A 350 4.27 -21.05 -15.35
C GLY A 350 3.72 -21.77 -14.13
N THR A 351 4.61 -22.10 -13.20
CA THR A 351 4.29 -22.49 -11.81
C THR A 351 5.02 -21.55 -10.86
N HIS A 352 4.97 -21.81 -9.55
CA HIS A 352 5.72 -21.03 -8.57
C HIS A 352 7.21 -21.37 -8.52
N GLN A 353 7.62 -22.50 -9.11
CA GLN A 353 9.00 -22.99 -9.07
C GLN A 353 9.67 -22.95 -10.45
N ALA A 354 8.94 -23.34 -11.49
CA ALA A 354 9.44 -23.43 -12.86
C ALA A 354 8.47 -22.84 -13.87
N VAL A 355 8.99 -22.55 -15.05
CA VAL A 355 8.22 -22.19 -16.25
C VAL A 355 8.50 -23.19 -17.36
N GLN A 356 7.44 -23.70 -17.97
CA GLN A 356 7.52 -24.57 -19.14
C GLN A 356 7.38 -23.73 -20.40
N VAL A 357 8.41 -23.78 -21.25
CA VAL A 357 8.46 -23.10 -22.54
C VAL A 357 8.62 -24.13 -23.67
N PRO A 358 8.24 -23.79 -24.92
CA PRO A 358 8.43 -24.68 -26.06
C PRO A 358 9.92 -24.87 -26.33
N VAL A 359 10.31 -26.06 -26.78
CA VAL A 359 11.72 -26.39 -27.06
C VAL A 359 12.26 -25.62 -28.27
N ALA A 360 11.40 -25.36 -29.26
CA ALA A 360 11.78 -24.61 -30.45
C ALA A 360 11.93 -23.11 -30.13
N LEU A 361 13.09 -22.55 -30.46
CA LEU A 361 13.31 -21.11 -30.35
C LEU A 361 12.37 -20.35 -31.32
N PRO A 362 11.81 -19.20 -30.89
CA PRO A 362 10.97 -18.38 -31.75
C PRO A 362 11.69 -17.96 -33.03
N GLN A 363 11.02 -18.13 -34.17
CA GLN A 363 11.48 -17.65 -35.47
C GLN A 363 10.48 -16.63 -35.99
N HIS A 364 10.97 -15.46 -36.41
CA HIS A 364 10.15 -14.41 -36.99
C HIS A 364 11.01 -13.51 -37.87
N ASP A 365 10.41 -12.86 -38.88
CA ASP A 365 11.15 -12.02 -39.83
C ASP A 365 11.90 -10.87 -39.16
N HIS A 366 11.30 -10.26 -38.15
CA HIS A 366 11.95 -9.23 -37.31
C HIS A 366 13.11 -9.72 -36.44
N LEU A 367 13.31 -11.03 -36.29
CA LEU A 367 14.40 -11.61 -35.51
C LEU A 367 15.60 -12.00 -36.38
N ARG A 368 15.50 -11.93 -37.71
CA ARG A 368 16.54 -12.41 -38.64
C ARG A 368 17.89 -11.71 -38.46
N GLU A 369 17.87 -10.45 -38.07
CA GLU A 369 19.07 -9.62 -37.85
C GLU A 369 19.56 -9.67 -36.39
N LEU A 370 18.91 -10.44 -35.53
CA LEU A 370 19.20 -10.52 -34.09
C LEU A 370 19.73 -11.90 -33.72
N GLU A 371 20.71 -11.93 -32.83
CA GLU A 371 21.22 -13.16 -32.24
C GLU A 371 20.46 -13.50 -30.94
N PRO A 372 20.23 -14.79 -30.64
CA PRO A 372 19.69 -15.20 -29.36
C PRO A 372 20.74 -15.00 -28.25
N LEU A 373 20.40 -14.20 -27.25
CA LEU A 373 21.27 -13.84 -26.12
C LEU A 373 21.00 -14.66 -24.85
N GLY A 374 19.92 -15.45 -24.84
CA GLY A 374 19.52 -16.29 -23.70
C GLY A 374 18.05 -16.12 -23.36
N TRP A 375 17.72 -16.22 -22.08
CA TRP A 375 16.35 -16.09 -21.58
C TRP A 375 16.34 -15.36 -20.24
N VAL A 376 15.18 -14.78 -19.90
CA VAL A 376 14.91 -14.11 -18.64
C VAL A 376 13.62 -14.67 -18.07
N HIS A 377 13.51 -14.80 -16.75
CA HIS A 377 12.28 -15.16 -16.08
C HIS A 377 12.10 -14.43 -14.75
N THR A 378 10.86 -14.38 -14.26
CA THR A 378 10.54 -13.91 -12.92
C THR A 378 10.63 -15.06 -11.91
N GLN A 379 10.98 -14.72 -10.67
CA GLN A 379 10.97 -15.65 -9.54
C GLN A 379 10.32 -14.99 -8.32
N PRO A 380 9.51 -15.72 -7.53
CA PRO A 380 8.84 -15.17 -6.36
C PRO A 380 9.78 -14.96 -5.17
N ASN A 381 10.86 -15.74 -5.10
CA ASN A 381 11.86 -15.70 -4.04
C ASN A 381 13.24 -15.44 -4.66
N GLU A 382 14.03 -14.58 -4.02
CA GLU A 382 15.41 -14.35 -4.40
C GLU A 382 16.30 -15.51 -3.93
N GLN A 383 17.14 -16.01 -4.82
CA GLN A 383 18.15 -17.02 -4.52
C GLN A 383 19.53 -16.47 -4.87
N PRO A 384 20.58 -16.76 -4.08
CA PRO A 384 21.93 -16.27 -4.34
C PRO A 384 22.59 -16.95 -5.55
N GLN A 385 22.01 -18.04 -6.06
CA GLN A 385 22.56 -18.85 -7.14
C GLN A 385 21.41 -19.30 -8.05
N LEU A 386 21.74 -19.72 -9.27
CA LEU A 386 20.78 -20.31 -10.21
C LEU A 386 20.15 -21.56 -9.61
N SER A 387 18.82 -21.68 -9.70
CA SER A 387 18.13 -22.86 -9.19
C SER A 387 18.45 -24.09 -10.06
N PRO A 388 18.38 -25.32 -9.53
CA PRO A 388 18.55 -26.53 -10.33
C PRO A 388 17.58 -26.60 -11.52
N GLN A 389 16.40 -26.00 -11.38
CA GLN A 389 15.40 -25.93 -12.43
C GLN A 389 15.83 -24.98 -13.55
N ASP A 390 16.44 -23.84 -13.23
CA ASP A 390 16.96 -22.88 -14.21
C ASP A 390 18.16 -23.46 -14.97
N VAL A 391 19.07 -24.15 -14.28
CA VAL A 391 20.20 -24.83 -14.92
C VAL A 391 19.71 -25.93 -15.87
N SER A 392 18.73 -26.73 -15.44
CA SER A 392 18.14 -27.77 -16.28
C SER A 392 17.35 -27.20 -17.46
N ALA A 393 16.63 -26.11 -17.27
CA ALA A 393 15.90 -25.43 -18.33
C ALA A 393 16.86 -24.82 -19.35
N HIS A 394 17.91 -24.13 -18.88
CA HIS A 394 18.92 -23.53 -19.72
C HIS A 394 19.69 -24.57 -20.55
N ALA A 395 19.99 -25.75 -19.98
CA ALA A 395 20.66 -26.83 -20.72
C ALA A 395 19.77 -27.52 -21.77
N ARG A 396 18.44 -27.36 -21.70
CA ARG A 396 17.50 -27.93 -22.67
C ARG A 396 17.23 -27.01 -23.86
N ILE A 397 17.43 -25.71 -23.67
CA ILE A 397 17.33 -24.65 -24.69
C ILE A 397 18.63 -24.65 -25.48
#